data_AF-A0A1V2Y1H5-F1
#
_entry.id   AF-A0A1V2Y1H5-F1
#
_cell.length_a   1.000
_cell.length_b   1.000
_cell.length_c   1.000
_cell.angle_alpha   90.00
_cell.angle_beta   90.00
_cell.angle_gamma   90.00
#
_symmetry.space_group_name_H-M   'P 1'
#
loop_
_entity.id
_entity.type
_entity.pdbx_description
1 polymer ?
#
loop_
_entity_poly.entity_id
_entity_poly.type
_entity_poly.pdbx_seq_one_letter_code
_entity_poly.pdbx_strand_id
1 'polypeptide(L)'
;MEENAGPTVIVTDGAAVADGGSLWIRIAVDGQARDYSLDRALASRGTPRYDSIRGTHGVLSNEERRALRVLLERIADPAMWAGIVGTFIEVLKRADGP
;
A
#
# COMPACT_ATOMS: atom_id res chain seq x y z
N MET A 1 27.53 -9.88 15.25
CA MET A 1 26.30 -9.08 15.44
C MET A 1 25.44 -9.46 14.26
N GLU A 2 24.49 -10.38 14.43
CA GLU A 2 23.56 -10.69 13.35
C GLU A 2 22.66 -9.47 13.20
N GLU A 3 22.95 -8.65 12.19
CA GLU A 3 21.93 -7.76 11.65
C GLU A 3 20.82 -8.67 11.14
N ASN A 4 19.81 -8.88 11.97
CA ASN A 4 18.51 -9.36 11.53
C ASN A 4 17.85 -8.22 10.73
N ALA A 5 18.51 -7.83 9.63
CA ALA A 5 18.05 -6.81 8.72
C ALA A 5 16.83 -7.40 8.03
N GLY A 6 15.66 -7.08 8.56
CA GLY A 6 14.41 -7.32 7.86
C GLY A 6 14.48 -6.74 6.45
N PRO A 7 13.65 -7.23 5.52
CA PRO A 7 13.67 -6.79 4.13
C PRO A 7 13.70 -5.27 4.04
N THR A 8 14.61 -4.74 3.23
CA THR A 8 14.72 -3.29 3.04
C THR A 8 13.54 -2.84 2.18
N VAL A 9 12.65 -2.02 2.76
CA VAL A 9 11.45 -1.51 2.09
C VAL A 9 11.61 -0.02 1.83
N ILE A 10 11.56 0.37 0.55
CA ILE A 10 11.67 1.76 0.12
C ILE A 10 10.51 2.06 -0.82
N VAL A 11 9.83 3.19 -0.63
CA VAL A 11 8.86 3.70 -1.60
C VAL A 11 9.65 4.41 -2.67
N THR A 12 9.54 3.95 -3.91
CA THR A 12 10.30 4.49 -5.04
C THR A 12 9.47 5.43 -5.90
N ASP A 13 8.14 5.28 -5.86
CA ASP A 13 7.22 6.15 -6.58
C ASP A 13 5.82 6.09 -5.97
N GLY A 14 4.97 7.07 -6.30
CA GLY A 14 3.55 7.04 -5.99
C GLY A 14 2.85 8.31 -6.41
N ALA A 15 1.63 8.17 -6.94
CA ALA A 15 0.81 9.32 -7.33
C ALA A 15 -0.69 9.04 -7.19
N ALA A 16 -1.48 10.11 -7.29
CA ALA A 16 -2.91 10.00 -7.48
C ALA A 16 -3.24 9.64 -8.93
N VAL A 17 -4.28 8.83 -9.11
CA VAL A 17 -4.83 8.45 -10.41
C VAL A 17 -5.85 9.51 -10.84
N ALA A 18 -5.94 9.77 -12.15
CA ALA A 18 -6.89 10.73 -12.74
C ALA A 18 -8.36 10.24 -12.75
N ASP A 19 -8.73 9.34 -11.86
CA ASP A 19 -10.09 8.76 -11.75
C ASP A 19 -10.93 9.37 -10.61
N GLY A 20 -10.41 10.45 -10.02
CA GLY A 20 -11.11 11.21 -8.98
C GLY A 20 -10.91 10.67 -7.56
N GLY A 21 -9.95 9.78 -7.32
CA GLY A 21 -9.52 9.52 -5.94
C GLY A 21 -8.55 8.37 -5.73
N SER A 22 -8.39 7.44 -6.67
CA SER A 22 -7.50 6.29 -6.49
C SER A 22 -6.04 6.72 -6.40
N LEU A 23 -5.25 5.90 -5.73
CA LEU A 23 -3.83 6.14 -5.50
C LEU A 23 -3.03 4.94 -5.98
N TRP A 24 -1.77 5.14 -6.33
CA TRP A 24 -0.84 4.06 -6.57
C TRP A 24 0.52 4.35 -5.93
N ILE A 25 1.23 3.29 -5.56
CA ILE A 25 2.59 3.33 -5.02
C ILE A 25 3.42 2.24 -5.66
N ARG A 26 4.71 2.51 -5.81
CA ARG A 26 5.74 1.52 -6.09
C ARG A 26 6.66 1.41 -4.90
N ILE A 27 6.85 0.20 -4.41
CA ILE A 27 7.82 -0.09 -3.35
C ILE A 27 8.89 -1.03 -3.90
N ALA A 28 10.13 -0.85 -3.47
CA ALA A 28 11.20 -1.82 -3.61
C ALA A 28 11.32 -2.60 -2.30
N VAL A 29 11.25 -3.93 -2.39
CA VAL A 29 11.50 -4.86 -1.28
C VAL A 29 12.73 -5.66 -1.66
N ASP A 30 13.83 -5.48 -0.94
CA ASP A 30 15.13 -6.09 -1.26
C ASP A 30 15.54 -5.85 -2.72
N GLY A 31 15.30 -4.64 -3.21
CA GLY A 31 15.59 -4.23 -4.59
C GLY A 31 14.57 -4.70 -5.64
N GLN A 32 13.56 -5.49 -5.27
CA GLN A 32 12.49 -5.91 -6.18
C GLN A 32 11.32 -4.94 -6.13
N ALA A 33 11.03 -4.30 -7.27
CA ALA A 33 9.90 -3.38 -7.40
C ALA A 33 8.56 -4.11 -7.38
N ARG A 34 7.60 -3.56 -6.65
CA ARG A 34 6.22 -4.03 -6.55
C ARG A 34 5.27 -2.84 -6.64
N ASP A 35 4.29 -2.97 -7.51
CA ASP A 35 3.28 -1.93 -7.75
C ASP A 35 1.99 -2.27 -7.01
N TYR A 36 1.44 -1.26 -6.34
CA TYR A 36 0.17 -1.37 -5.64
C TYR A 36 -0.73 -0.19 -6.00
N SER A 37 -2.01 -0.46 -6.18
CA SER A 37 -3.04 0.55 -6.39
C SER A 37 -4.13 0.41 -5.35
N LEU A 38 -4.65 1.55 -4.87
CA LEU A 38 -5.75 1.66 -3.94
C LEU A 38 -6.91 2.33 -4.66
N ASP A 39 -8.01 1.60 -4.79
CA ASP A 39 -9.22 2.06 -5.46
C ASP A 39 -10.02 2.97 -4.51
N ARG A 40 -10.02 4.26 -4.86
CA ARG A 40 -10.75 5.32 -4.15
C ARG A 40 -11.50 6.22 -5.15
N ALA A 41 -11.65 5.74 -6.39
CA ALA A 41 -12.37 6.43 -7.44
C ALA A 41 -13.78 6.81 -6.95
N LEU A 42 -14.24 8.00 -7.35
CA LEU A 42 -15.57 8.47 -6.96
C LEU A 42 -16.66 7.49 -7.41
N ALA A 43 -16.49 6.90 -8.60
CA ALA A 43 -17.40 5.90 -9.17
C ALA A 43 -17.44 4.57 -8.39
N SER A 44 -16.41 4.25 -7.61
CA SER A 44 -16.35 3.03 -6.81
C SER A 44 -17.03 3.17 -5.45
N ARG A 45 -17.32 4.40 -4.99
CA ARG A 45 -17.92 4.63 -3.66
C ARG A 45 -19.22 3.84 -3.49
N GLY A 46 -19.36 3.20 -2.33
CA GLY A 46 -20.52 2.34 -2.01
C GLY A 46 -20.48 0.94 -2.62
N THR A 47 -19.41 0.59 -3.35
CA THR A 47 -19.19 -0.76 -3.87
C THR A 47 -18.06 -1.46 -3.10
N PRO A 48 -17.97 -2.81 -3.14
CA PRO A 48 -16.84 -3.54 -2.55
C PRO A 48 -15.47 -3.22 -3.18
N ARG A 49 -15.44 -2.51 -4.31
CA ARG A 49 -14.19 -2.06 -4.93
C ARG A 49 -13.58 -0.87 -4.21
N TYR A 50 -14.40 -0.03 -3.56
CA TYR A 50 -13.87 1.07 -2.76
C TYR A 50 -13.03 0.52 -1.62
N ASP A 51 -11.84 1.09 -1.41
CA ASP A 51 -10.84 0.61 -0.46
C ASP A 51 -10.22 -0.77 -0.82
N SER A 52 -10.46 -1.26 -2.05
CA SER A 52 -9.73 -2.43 -2.56
C SER A 52 -8.31 -2.03 -2.91
N ILE A 53 -7.35 -2.91 -2.59
CA ILE A 53 -5.95 -2.70 -2.95
C ILE A 53 -5.57 -3.81 -3.92
N ARG A 54 -4.95 -3.45 -5.04
CA ARG A 54 -4.53 -4.38 -6.09
C ARG A 54 -3.03 -4.35 -6.25
N GLY A 55 -2.42 -5.52 -6.37
CA GLY A 55 -1.05 -5.68 -6.84
C GLY A 55 -1.01 -6.17 -8.28
N THR A 56 0.15 -6.66 -8.71
CA THR A 56 0.38 -7.21 -10.06
C THR A 56 -0.61 -8.30 -10.47
N HIS A 57 -1.07 -9.12 -9.52
CA HIS A 57 -1.94 -10.28 -9.77
C HIS A 57 -3.43 -10.00 -9.53
N GLY A 58 -3.84 -8.76 -9.27
CA GLY A 58 -5.22 -8.38 -8.97
C GLY A 58 -5.43 -7.92 -7.53
N VAL A 59 -6.66 -8.03 -7.04
CA VAL A 59 -7.04 -7.60 -5.68
C VAL A 59 -6.32 -8.46 -4.65
N LEU A 60 -5.65 -7.82 -3.70
CA LEU A 60 -4.92 -8.49 -2.62
C LEU A 60 -5.89 -9.23 -1.69
N SER A 61 -5.52 -10.46 -1.36
CA SER A 61 -6.11 -11.22 -0.25
C SER A 61 -5.80 -10.58 1.11
N ASN A 62 -6.48 -11.04 2.17
CA ASN A 62 -6.23 -10.54 3.53
C ASN A 62 -4.79 -10.81 4.00
N GLU A 63 -4.21 -11.95 3.63
CA GLU A 63 -2.81 -12.27 3.96
C GLU A 63 -1.84 -11.31 3.26
N GLU A 64 -2.05 -11.05 1.96
CA GLU A 64 -1.23 -10.12 1.21
C GLU A 64 -1.40 -8.67 1.69
N ARG A 65 -2.60 -8.29 2.11
CA ARG A 65 -2.86 -6.99 2.76
C ARG A 65 -2.09 -6.85 4.06
N ARG A 66 -2.13 -7.87 4.94
CA ARG A 66 -1.36 -7.88 6.18
C ARG A 66 0.14 -7.83 5.91
N ALA A 67 0.63 -8.58 4.92
CA ALA A 67 2.04 -8.53 4.52
C ALA A 67 2.43 -7.14 4.00
N LEU A 68 1.60 -6.53 3.15
CA LEU A 68 1.81 -5.16 2.66
C LEU A 68 1.84 -4.15 3.81
N ARG A 69 0.92 -4.27 4.78
CA ARG A 69 0.92 -3.41 5.96
C ARG A 69 2.24 -3.48 6.73
N VAL A 70 2.72 -4.68 7.01
CA VAL A 70 4.00 -4.88 7.72
C VAL A 70 5.17 -4.29 6.93
N LEU A 71 5.17 -4.41 5.60
CA LEU A 71 6.18 -3.79 4.74
C LEU A 71 6.11 -2.26 4.81
N LEU A 72 4.92 -1.68 4.70
CA LEU A 72 4.76 -0.22 4.74
C LEU A 72 5.07 0.38 6.12
N GLU A 73 4.74 -0.32 7.21
CA GLU A 73 5.08 0.09 8.59
C GLU A 73 6.59 0.02 8.87
N ARG A 74 7.37 -0.70 8.05
CA ARG A 74 8.84 -0.79 8.13
C ARG A 74 9.57 0.30 7.33
N ILE A 75 8.86 1.15 6.59
CA ILE A 75 9.49 2.25 5.86
C ILE A 75 10.11 3.22 6.87
N ALA A 76 11.41 3.45 6.72
CA ALA A 76 12.24 4.16 7.70
C ALA A 76 11.87 5.64 7.92
N ASP A 77 11.12 6.26 6.98
CA ASP A 77 10.71 7.66 7.06
C ASP A 77 9.20 7.82 6.83
N PRO A 78 8.39 7.78 7.91
CA PRO A 78 6.94 7.99 7.84
C PRO A 78 6.56 9.41 7.38
N ALA A 79 7.43 10.40 7.62
CA ALA A 79 7.16 11.79 7.29
C ALA A 79 7.25 12.05 5.79
N MET A 80 8.15 11.37 5.09
CA MET A 80 8.38 11.53 3.65
C MET A 80 7.19 11.08 2.78
N TRP A 81 6.32 10.20 3.29
CA TRP A 81 5.21 9.61 2.53
C TRP A 81 3.84 9.70 3.20
N ALA A 82 3.72 10.60 4.18
CA ALA A 82 2.52 10.76 5.02
C ALA A 82 1.20 10.94 4.23
N GLY A 83 1.25 11.43 2.98
CA GLY A 83 0.06 11.56 2.13
C GLY A 83 -0.41 10.23 1.51
N ILE A 84 0.35 9.71 0.56
CA ILE A 84 -0.08 8.55 -0.24
C ILE A 84 0.03 7.26 0.58
N VAL A 85 1.22 6.98 1.15
CA VAL A 85 1.44 5.74 1.92
C VAL A 85 0.62 5.74 3.20
N GLY A 86 0.43 6.90 3.84
CA GLY A 86 -0.47 7.04 4.98
C GLY A 86 -1.89 6.57 4.67
N THR A 87 -2.41 6.92 3.49
CA THR A 87 -3.75 6.48 3.05
C THR A 87 -3.81 4.97 2.86
N PHE A 88 -2.77 4.34 2.28
CA PHE A 88 -2.69 2.88 2.18
C PHE A 88 -2.69 2.21 3.56
N ILE A 89 -1.87 2.70 4.50
CA ILE A 89 -1.81 2.15 5.87
C ILE A 89 -3.16 2.29 6.58
N GLU A 90 -3.85 3.42 6.43
CA GLU A 90 -5.17 3.62 7.03
C GLU A 90 -6.18 2.60 6.50
N VAL A 91 -6.24 2.40 5.18
CA VAL A 91 -7.14 1.41 4.57
C VAL A 91 -6.80 -0.02 5.00
N LEU A 92 -5.51 -0.37 5.04
CA LEU A 92 -5.05 -1.68 5.50
C LEU A 92 -5.45 -1.94 6.96
N LYS A 93 -5.34 -0.93 7.84
CA LYS A 93 -5.78 -1.02 9.24
C LYS A 93 -7.29 -1.16 9.40
N ARG A 94 -8.10 -0.53 8.53
CA ARG A 94 -9.57 -0.68 8.55
C ARG A 94 -10.05 -2.04 8.07
N ALA A 95 -9.34 -2.64 7.11
CA ALA A 95 -9.66 -3.96 6.60
C ALA A 95 -9.37 -5.07 7.63
N ASP A 96 -8.41 -4.84 8.54
CA ASP A 96 -8.12 -5.66 9.73
C ASP A 96 -9.15 -5.45 10.87
N GLY A 97 -10.43 -5.19 10.57
CA GLY A 97 -11.48 -4.96 11.59
C GLY A 97 -11.52 -6.02 12.71
N PRO A 98 -12.04 -5.65 13.90
CA PRO A 98 -11.75 -6.26 15.22
C PRO A 98 -11.90 -7.78 15.33
#